data_AF-X0TTG2-F1
#
_entry.id   AF-X0TTG2-F1
#
_cell.length_a   1.000
_cell.length_b   1.000
_cell.length_c   1.000
_cell.angle_alpha   90.00
_cell.angle_beta   90.00
_cell.angle_gamma   90.00
#
_symmetry.space_group_name_H-M   'P 1'
#
loop_
_entity.id
_entity.type
_entity.pdbx_description
1 polymer ?
#
loop_
_entity_poly.entity_id
_entity_poly.type
_entity_poly.pdbx_seq_one_letter_code
_entity_poly.pdbx_strand_id
1 'polypeptide(L)'
;DRIVLKLNRVGGFWPARKVISVAEAASIGISVDTMPFTKLGDTANCHLAATIKDPYPVDAEGHLWFDANPFRGGIEIRNGRATLPKGPGLGVELDEEILKRVIKTE
;
A
#
# COMPACT_ATOMS: atom_id res chain seq x y z
N ASP A 1 10.88 19.98 -1.25
CA ASP A 1 9.43 19.81 -1.05
C ASP A 1 8.95 18.44 -1.50
N ARG A 2 7.82 17.99 -0.97
CA ARG A 2 7.21 16.70 -1.31
C ARG A 2 5.71 16.82 -1.46
N ILE A 3 5.13 15.96 -2.29
CA ILE A 3 3.68 15.73 -2.32
C ILE A 3 3.34 14.40 -1.67
N VAL A 4 2.15 14.33 -1.10
CA VAL A 4 1.57 13.09 -0.58
C VAL A 4 0.76 12.42 -1.68
N LEU A 5 1.22 11.26 -2.12
CA LEU A 5 0.56 10.46 -3.14
C LEU A 5 -0.23 9.33 -2.49
N LYS A 6 -1.55 9.32 -2.72
CA LYS A 6 -2.46 8.28 -2.23
C LYS A 6 -3.01 7.49 -3.40
N LEU A 7 -2.73 6.18 -3.44
CA LEU A 7 -3.13 5.28 -4.52
C LEU A 7 -4.65 5.32 -4.80
N ASN A 8 -5.47 5.34 -3.75
CA ASN A 8 -6.93 5.43 -3.83
C ASN A 8 -7.47 6.79 -4.30
N ARG A 9 -6.68 7.87 -4.22
CA ARG A 9 -7.14 9.22 -4.60
C ARG A 9 -6.88 9.54 -6.06
N VAL A 10 -5.90 8.87 -6.67
CA VAL A 10 -5.51 9.10 -8.06
C VAL A 10 -6.06 8.05 -9.02
N GLY A 11 -6.72 7.00 -8.52
CA GLY A 11 -7.33 5.95 -9.35
C GLY A 11 -6.41 4.76 -9.63
N GLY A 12 -5.54 4.40 -8.68
CA GLY A 12 -4.74 3.18 -8.74
C GLY A 12 -3.32 3.38 -9.31
N PHE A 13 -2.66 2.26 -9.62
CA PHE A 13 -1.22 2.22 -9.91
C PHE A 13 -0.82 3.04 -11.14
N TRP A 14 -1.60 2.94 -12.22
CA TRP A 14 -1.23 3.57 -13.48
C TRP A 14 -1.30 5.11 -13.41
N PRO A 15 -2.40 5.72 -12.93
CA PRO A 15 -2.41 7.16 -12.66
C PRO A 15 -1.36 7.58 -11.63
N ALA A 16 -1.16 6.81 -10.56
CA ALA A 16 -0.14 7.09 -9.55
C ALA A 16 1.26 7.18 -10.18
N ARG A 17 1.59 6.27 -11.10
CA ARG A 17 2.88 6.27 -11.79
C ARG A 17 3.09 7.51 -12.65
N LYS A 18 2.04 8.04 -13.27
CA LYS A 18 2.09 9.30 -14.03
C LYS A 18 2.39 10.48 -13.11
N VAL A 19 1.73 10.56 -11.95
CA VAL A 19 2.01 11.58 -10.94
C VAL A 19 3.46 11.48 -10.46
N ILE A 20 3.95 10.25 -10.22
CA ILE A 20 5.35 10.01 -9.84
C ILE A 20 6.32 10.57 -10.87
N SER A 21 6.11 10.24 -12.15
CA SER A 21 6.99 10.72 -13.22
C SER A 21 7.04 12.24 -13.32
N VAL A 22 5.90 12.93 -13.16
CA VAL A 22 5.84 14.40 -13.19
C VAL A 22 6.58 15.00 -12.00
N ALA A 23 6.35 14.48 -10.79
CA ALA A 23 7.00 14.98 -9.59
C ALA A 23 8.52 14.75 -9.62
N GLU A 24 8.98 13.55 -10.01
CA GLU A 24 10.41 13.24 -10.12
C GLU A 24 11.10 14.12 -11.17
N ALA A 25 10.47 14.36 -12.33
CA ALA A 25 11.00 15.25 -13.36
C ALA A 25 11.11 16.71 -12.88
N ALA A 26 10.21 17.13 -11.99
CA ALA A 26 10.23 18.44 -11.35
C ALA A 26 11.13 18.51 -10.10
N SER A 27 11.88 17.44 -9.77
CA SER A 27 12.66 17.34 -8.53
C SER A 27 11.83 17.52 -7.25
N ILE A 28 10.56 17.14 -7.29
CA ILE A 28 9.63 17.12 -6.15
C ILE A 28 9.59 15.69 -5.59
N GLY A 29 9.86 15.54 -4.30
CA GLY A 29 9.82 14.24 -3.64
C GLY A 29 8.39 13.72 -3.45
N ILE A 30 8.26 12.43 -3.17
CA ILE A 30 6.95 11.78 -3.04
C ILE A 30 6.88 10.97 -1.76
N SER A 31 5.95 11.32 -0.90
CA SER A 31 5.58 10.47 0.24
C SER A 31 4.38 9.63 -0.15
N VAL A 32 4.43 8.34 0.15
CA VAL A 32 3.30 7.43 -0.11
C VAL A 32 2.48 7.32 1.17
N ASP A 33 1.18 7.57 1.04
CA ASP A 33 0.26 7.63 2.17
C ASP A 33 -1.08 6.97 1.83
N THR A 34 -1.91 6.73 2.84
CA THR A 34 -3.25 6.16 2.70
C THR A 34 -4.28 6.84 3.63
N MET A 35 -5.51 6.33 3.60
CA MET A 35 -6.46 6.36 4.71
C MET A 35 -6.69 4.88 5.05
N PRO A 36 -6.70 4.48 6.33
CA PRO A 36 -6.21 3.18 6.77
C PRO A 36 -6.65 2.07 5.82
N PHE A 37 -5.68 1.47 5.14
CA PHE A 37 -5.92 0.36 4.24
C PHE A 37 -5.84 -0.95 5.00
N THR A 38 -6.53 -1.96 4.47
CA THR A 38 -6.27 -3.35 4.88
C THR A 38 -4.90 -3.79 4.40
N LYS A 39 -4.44 -4.99 4.82
CA LYS A 39 -3.13 -5.52 4.43
C LYS A 39 -2.93 -5.58 2.91
N LEU A 40 -4.02 -5.79 2.15
CA LEU A 40 -4.02 -5.73 0.69
C LEU A 40 -3.62 -4.34 0.15
N GLY A 41 -4.24 -3.29 0.68
CA GLY A 41 -3.99 -1.92 0.24
C GLY A 41 -2.61 -1.40 0.67
N ASP A 42 -2.17 -1.72 1.89
CA ASP A 42 -0.83 -1.37 2.35
C ASP A 42 0.26 -2.09 1.54
N THR A 43 0.01 -3.36 1.20
CA THR A 43 0.90 -4.10 0.29
C THR A 43 0.99 -3.43 -1.08
N ALA A 44 -0.14 -3.01 -1.64
CA ALA A 44 -0.19 -2.26 -2.88
C ALA A 44 0.60 -0.93 -2.78
N ASN A 45 0.46 -0.19 -1.67
CA ASN A 45 1.23 1.03 -1.43
C ASN A 45 2.75 0.76 -1.39
N CYS A 46 3.20 -0.28 -0.70
CA CYS A 46 4.61 -0.65 -0.69
C CYS A 46 5.13 -1.05 -2.07
N HIS A 47 4.34 -1.75 -2.89
CA HIS A 47 4.70 -2.06 -4.28
C HIS A 47 4.88 -0.78 -5.11
N LEU A 48 3.98 0.20 -4.96
CA LEU A 48 4.13 1.50 -5.62
C LEU A 48 5.39 2.22 -5.13
N ALA A 49 5.59 2.28 -3.82
CA ALA A 49 6.73 2.94 -3.19
C ALA A 49 8.08 2.35 -3.65
N ALA A 50 8.16 1.04 -3.88
CA ALA A 50 9.35 0.38 -4.39
C ALA A 50 9.76 0.85 -5.80
N THR A 51 8.90 1.58 -6.52
CA THR A 51 9.18 2.13 -7.85
C THR A 51 9.65 3.59 -7.84
N ILE A 52 9.61 4.24 -6.67
CA ILE A 52 9.97 5.66 -6.48
C ILE A 52 11.45 5.74 -6.06
N LYS A 53 12.19 6.71 -6.61
CA LYS A 53 13.63 6.85 -6.33
C LYS A 53 13.94 7.13 -4.86
N ASP A 54 13.13 7.96 -4.21
CA ASP A 54 13.19 8.25 -2.77
C ASP A 54 11.75 8.23 -2.21
N PRO A 55 11.25 7.07 -1.74
CA PRO A 55 9.85 6.94 -1.33
C PRO A 55 9.57 7.44 0.10
N TYR A 56 10.57 7.91 0.86
CA TYR A 56 10.42 8.16 2.28
C TYR A 56 9.68 9.48 2.61
N PRO A 57 8.70 9.50 3.53
CA PRO A 57 8.09 8.37 4.23
C PRO A 57 7.05 7.58 3.41
N VAL A 58 6.85 6.32 3.80
CA VAL A 58 5.80 5.42 3.32
C VAL A 58 4.93 5.02 4.51
N ASP A 59 3.65 5.35 4.49
CA ASP A 59 2.64 4.80 5.40
C ASP A 59 2.12 3.48 4.81
N ALA A 60 2.27 2.41 5.61
CA ALA A 60 1.85 1.06 5.25
C ALA A 60 1.40 0.25 6.49
N GLU A 61 1.06 0.92 7.58
CA GLU A 61 0.70 0.30 8.86
C GLU A 61 -0.80 0.30 9.14
N GLY A 62 -1.62 0.87 8.25
CA GLY A 62 -3.08 0.96 8.42
C GLY A 62 -3.72 -0.38 8.75
N HIS A 63 -3.21 -1.48 8.19
CA HIS A 63 -3.71 -2.83 8.44
C HIS A 63 -3.55 -3.30 9.88
N LEU A 64 -2.67 -2.68 10.66
CA LEU A 64 -2.47 -2.98 12.09
C LEU A 64 -3.58 -2.40 12.97
N TRP A 65 -4.44 -1.52 12.42
CA TRP A 65 -5.50 -0.86 13.19
C TRP A 65 -6.84 -1.61 13.14
N PHE A 66 -6.93 -2.68 12.34
CA PHE A 66 -8.16 -3.47 12.21
C PHE A 66 -8.08 -4.74 13.08
N ASP A 67 -9.15 -5.03 13.81
CA ASP A 67 -9.25 -6.23 14.66
C ASP A 67 -9.19 -7.54 13.87
N ALA A 68 -9.61 -7.51 12.59
CA ALA A 68 -9.63 -8.66 11.72
C ALA A 68 -9.01 -8.34 10.36
N ASN A 69 -8.25 -9.30 9.85
CA ASN A 69 -7.57 -9.22 8.57
C ASN A 69 -7.80 -10.52 7.77
N PRO A 70 -8.59 -10.50 6.69
CA PRO A 70 -8.86 -11.68 5.87
C PRO A 70 -7.74 -11.95 4.85
N PHE A 71 -6.55 -11.38 5.00
CA PHE A 71 -5.47 -11.49 4.02
C PHE A 71 -4.26 -12.26 4.58
N ARG A 72 -3.82 -13.27 3.84
CA ARG A 72 -2.57 -14.02 4.07
C ARG A 72 -1.46 -13.49 3.15
N GLY A 73 -0.21 -13.60 3.58
CA GLY A 73 0.93 -13.01 2.85
C GLY A 73 0.96 -11.48 2.95
N GLY A 74 1.43 -10.82 1.88
CA GLY A 74 1.57 -9.37 1.80
C GLY A 74 2.81 -8.82 2.50
N ILE A 75 2.77 -7.54 2.84
CA ILE A 75 3.86 -6.87 3.55
C ILE A 75 4.05 -7.39 4.97
N GLU A 76 5.29 -7.37 5.42
CA GLU A 76 5.65 -7.60 6.82
C GLU A 76 6.36 -6.36 7.36
N ILE A 77 5.91 -5.85 8.52
CA ILE A 77 6.52 -4.71 9.19
C ILE A 77 7.41 -5.18 10.33
N ARG A 78 8.69 -4.84 10.29
CA ARG A 78 9.64 -5.11 11.36
C ARG A 78 10.62 -3.97 11.51
N ASN A 79 10.88 -3.53 12.74
CA ASN A 79 11.84 -2.48 13.07
C ASN A 79 11.62 -1.19 12.25
N GLY A 80 10.36 -0.77 12.09
CA GLY A 80 9.99 0.43 11.33
C GLY A 80 10.21 0.32 9.82
N ARG A 81 10.28 -0.90 9.27
CA ARG A 81 10.45 -1.14 7.82
C ARG A 81 9.43 -2.17 7.34
N ALA A 82 8.77 -1.86 6.22
CA ALA A 82 7.94 -2.82 5.49
C ALA A 82 8.80 -3.62 4.49
N THR A 83 8.57 -4.92 4.40
CA THR A 83 9.21 -5.82 3.43
C THR A 83 8.16 -6.42 2.50
N LEU A 84 8.39 -6.37 1.20
CA LEU A 84 7.50 -6.96 0.19
C LEU A 84 7.77 -8.47 0.01
N PRO A 85 6.72 -9.26 -0.28
CA PRO A 85 6.89 -10.66 -0.66
C PRO A 85 7.56 -10.79 -2.03
N LYS A 86 8.22 -11.91 -2.29
CA LYS A 86 8.87 -12.22 -3.58
C LYS A 86 7.98 -12.96 -4.58
N GLY A 87 6.76 -13.32 -4.16
CA GLY A 87 5.80 -14.05 -4.99
C GLY A 87 5.19 -13.20 -6.11
N PRO A 88 4.44 -13.81 -7.04
CA PRO A 88 3.78 -13.08 -8.11
C PRO A 88 2.67 -12.15 -7.60
N GLY A 89 2.34 -11.14 -8.41
CA GLY A 89 1.29 -10.17 -8.07
C GLY A 89 1.65 -9.35 -6.83
N LEU A 90 0.67 -9.13 -5.95
CA LEU A 90 0.88 -8.48 -4.66
C LEU A 90 1.43 -9.45 -3.59
N GLY A 91 1.50 -10.75 -3.88
CA GLY A 91 1.83 -11.77 -2.88
C GLY A 91 0.83 -11.82 -1.71
N VAL A 92 -0.44 -11.47 -1.96
CA VAL A 92 -1.54 -11.49 -0.99
C VAL A 92 -2.58 -12.52 -1.45
N GLU A 93 -3.07 -13.33 -0.51
CA GLU A 93 -4.16 -14.28 -0.72
C GLU A 93 -5.32 -13.98 0.22
N LEU A 94 -6.55 -14.18 -0.26
CA LEU A 94 -7.77 -13.98 0.53
C LEU A 94 -8.11 -15.24 1.31
N ASP A 95 -8.36 -15.08 2.61
CA ASP A 95 -8.95 -16.10 3.46
C ASP A 95 -10.48 -15.93 3.46
N GLU A 96 -11.15 -16.73 2.63
CA GLU A 96 -12.60 -16.71 2.46
C GLU A 96 -13.36 -17.00 3.76
N GLU A 97 -12.80 -17.81 4.65
CA GLU A 97 -13.46 -18.17 5.91
C GLU A 97 -13.42 -17.02 6.92
N ILE A 98 -12.29 -16.30 6.99
CA ILE A 98 -12.22 -15.05 7.78
C ILE A 98 -13.11 -14.00 7.14
N LEU A 99 -13.06 -13.85 5.82
CA LEU A 99 -13.87 -12.85 5.09
C LEU A 99 -15.35 -13.03 5.41
N LYS A 100 -15.90 -14.24 5.28
CA LYS A 100 -17.31 -14.56 5.61
C LYS A 100 -17.71 -14.17 7.05
N ARG A 101 -16.78 -14.20 8.00
CA ARG A 101 -17.05 -13.83 9.41
C ARG A 101 -17.08 -12.31 9.63
N VAL A 102 -16.40 -11.54 8.78
CA VAL A 102 -16.22 -10.08 8.95
C VAL A 102 -17.03 -9.25 7.97
N ILE A 103 -17.57 -9.86 6.91
CA ILE A 103 -18.51 -9.18 6.01
C ILE A 103 -19.78 -8.85 6.81
N LYS A 104 -20.22 -7.59 6.73
CA LYS A 104 -21.58 -7.22 7.11
C LYS A 104 -22.53 -7.77 6.05
N THR A 105 -23.36 -8.74 6.43
CA THR A 105 -24.58 -9.03 5.68
C THR A 105 -25.61 -7.95 5.96
N GLU A 106 -26.10 -7.31 4.90
CA GLU A 106 -27.29 -6.46 4.93
C GLU A 106 -28.56 -7.29 5.20
#